data_AF-A0A1H6UZB8-F1
#
_entry.id   AF-A0A1H6UZB8-F1
#
_cell.length_a   1.000
_cell.length_b   1.000
_cell.length_c   1.000
_cell.angle_alpha   90.00
_cell.angle_beta   90.00
_cell.angle_gamma   90.00
#
_symmetry.space_group_name_H-M   'P 1'
#
loop_
_entity.id
_entity.type
_entity.pdbx_description
1 polymer ?
#
loop_
_entity_poly.entity_id
_entity_poly.type
_entity_poly.pdbx_seq_one_letter_code
_entity_poly.pdbx_strand_id
1 'polypeptide(L)'
;MRFVPALALLLAAAPAQAQDPANDPSCANVRVAIPVELTGWSQQAPVAAGTEAGGGATIRPGQAVLASLHPAQHLKLTPAPEKVGPNGGTLTLVVTEAGTYRVAVGQRAWVDLIRDGKVTSSSAHGHGPKCTGIRKMVDFVLSPGNYTLQLSGSEAESVAVLAVKIA
;
A
#
# COMPACT_ATOMS: atom_id res chain seq x y z
N MET A 1 51.57 30.59 32.41
CA MET A 1 50.37 29.73 32.30
C MET A 1 49.57 30.18 31.09
N ARG A 2 49.53 29.40 30.01
CA ARG A 2 48.72 29.68 28.81
C ARG A 2 47.68 28.57 28.69
N PHE A 3 46.41 28.92 28.89
CA PHE A 3 45.27 28.01 28.69
C PHE A 3 44.94 27.94 27.20
N VAL A 4 44.94 26.73 26.63
CA VAL A 4 44.45 26.45 25.27
C VAL A 4 43.03 25.89 25.41
N PRO A 5 41.99 26.51 24.83
CA PRO A 5 40.65 25.95 24.89
C PRO A 5 40.52 24.85 23.82
N ALA A 6 40.10 23.66 24.24
CA ALA A 6 39.75 22.56 23.35
C ALA A 6 38.37 22.83 22.74
N LEU A 7 38.33 23.03 21.42
CA LEU A 7 37.09 23.21 20.66
C LEU A 7 36.48 21.83 20.38
N ALA A 8 35.39 21.49 21.07
CA ALA A 8 34.65 20.25 20.84
C ALA A 8 33.80 20.38 19.56
N LEU A 9 34.18 19.65 18.50
CA LEU A 9 33.34 19.46 17.31
C LEU A 9 32.20 18.49 17.61
N LEU A 10 30.99 19.01 17.74
CA LEU A 10 29.74 18.22 17.74
C LEU A 10 29.39 17.83 16.30
N LEU A 11 29.63 16.57 15.92
CA LEU A 11 29.08 16.01 14.68
C LEU A 11 27.57 15.78 14.86
N ALA A 12 26.76 16.62 14.23
CA ALA A 12 25.33 16.37 14.07
C ALA A 12 25.11 15.26 13.03
N ALA A 13 24.73 14.07 13.48
CA ALA A 13 24.23 13.02 12.60
C ALA A 13 22.83 13.39 12.12
N ALA A 14 22.69 13.86 10.87
CA ALA A 14 21.39 14.03 10.25
C ALA A 14 20.74 12.65 10.03
N PRO A 15 19.44 12.47 10.35
CA PRO A 15 18.76 11.22 10.07
C PRO A 15 18.69 11.03 8.56
N ALA A 16 19.22 9.91 8.06
CA ALA A 16 19.02 9.50 6.68
C ALA A 16 17.53 9.18 6.49
N GLN A 17 16.77 10.07 5.82
CA GLN A 17 15.43 9.75 5.37
C GLN A 17 15.55 8.65 4.31
N ALA A 18 15.09 7.44 4.63
CA ALA A 18 14.99 6.37 3.63
C ALA A 18 14.09 6.85 2.49
N GLN A 19 14.68 7.00 1.30
CA GLN A 19 13.95 7.44 0.11
C GLN A 19 12.85 6.43 -0.22
N ASP A 20 11.62 6.93 -0.42
CA ASP A 20 10.51 6.08 -0.85
C ASP A 20 10.72 5.70 -2.32
N PRO A 21 10.90 4.41 -2.68
CA PRO A 21 11.13 4.02 -4.07
C PRO A 21 9.98 4.40 -5.01
N ALA A 22 8.76 4.63 -4.48
CA ALA A 22 7.64 5.13 -5.26
C ALA A 22 7.78 6.62 -5.63
N ASN A 23 8.53 7.41 -4.85
CA ASN A 23 8.72 8.86 -5.02
C ASN A 23 10.19 9.23 -5.25
N ASP A 24 10.98 8.34 -5.83
CA ASP A 24 12.39 8.58 -6.17
C ASP A 24 12.51 9.77 -7.15
N PRO A 25 13.19 10.87 -6.78
CA PRO A 25 13.33 12.04 -7.67
C PRO A 25 14.00 11.73 -9.01
N SER A 26 14.81 10.67 -9.09
CA SER A 26 15.41 10.22 -10.36
C SER A 26 14.38 9.71 -11.36
N CYS A 27 13.16 9.40 -10.90
CA CYS A 27 12.05 8.94 -11.71
C CYS A 27 11.21 10.08 -12.32
N ALA A 28 11.43 11.35 -11.95
CA ALA A 28 10.59 12.47 -12.35
C ALA A 28 10.41 12.64 -13.87
N ASN A 29 11.41 12.23 -14.67
CA ASN A 29 11.40 12.35 -16.14
C ASN A 29 11.54 10.99 -16.85
N VAL A 30 11.37 9.88 -16.13
CA VAL A 30 11.51 8.54 -16.71
C VAL A 30 10.18 8.11 -17.31
N ARG A 31 10.17 7.76 -18.61
CA ARG A 31 9.07 7.00 -19.20
C ARG A 31 9.22 5.54 -18.79
N VAL A 32 8.31 5.06 -17.95
CA VAL A 32 8.38 3.72 -17.40
C VAL A 32 7.52 2.78 -18.21
N ALA A 33 8.08 1.63 -18.58
CA ALA A 33 7.31 0.50 -19.06
C ALA A 33 6.73 -0.22 -17.83
N ILE A 34 5.43 -0.08 -17.60
CA ILE A 34 4.73 -0.86 -16.57
C ILE A 34 4.63 -2.30 -17.09
N PRO A 35 5.04 -3.33 -16.32
CA PRO A 35 4.87 -4.72 -16.71
C PRO A 35 3.42 -5.03 -17.11
N VAL A 36 3.24 -5.96 -18.06
CA VAL A 36 1.93 -6.23 -18.68
C VAL A 36 0.87 -6.54 -17.62
N GLU A 37 1.25 -7.31 -16.61
CA GLU A 37 0.41 -7.73 -15.50
C GLU A 37 0.01 -6.57 -14.57
N LEU A 38 0.70 -5.42 -14.62
CA LEU A 38 0.42 -4.24 -13.82
C LEU A 38 -0.12 -3.06 -14.65
N THR A 39 -0.40 -3.24 -15.94
CA THR A 39 -0.81 -2.15 -16.86
C THR A 39 -1.98 -1.31 -16.38
N GLY A 40 -2.93 -1.92 -15.67
CA GLY A 40 -4.07 -1.24 -15.03
C GLY A 40 -3.65 -0.13 -14.06
N TRP A 41 -2.43 -0.18 -13.50
CA TRP A 41 -1.88 0.80 -12.57
C TRP A 41 -1.87 2.24 -13.11
N SER A 42 -1.75 2.39 -14.42
CA SER A 42 -1.75 3.70 -15.09
C SER A 42 -3.11 4.41 -15.07
N GLN A 43 -4.20 3.70 -14.75
CA GLN A 43 -5.57 4.20 -14.80
C GLN A 43 -6.22 4.07 -13.42
N GLN A 44 -5.91 5.02 -12.53
CA GLN A 44 -6.39 5.02 -11.15
C GLN A 44 -7.71 5.79 -11.06
N ALA A 45 -8.83 5.08 -11.03
CA ALA A 45 -10.13 5.71 -10.83
C ALA A 45 -10.29 6.15 -9.36
N PRO A 46 -10.68 7.41 -9.07
CA PRO A 46 -10.96 7.83 -7.70
C PRO A 46 -12.14 7.07 -7.09
N VAL A 47 -11.97 6.57 -5.87
CA VAL A 47 -13.03 5.89 -5.12
C VAL A 47 -12.98 6.25 -3.64
N ALA A 48 -14.11 6.15 -2.94
CA ALA A 48 -14.12 6.23 -1.48
C ALA A 48 -13.84 4.85 -0.87
N ALA A 49 -12.94 4.80 0.12
CA ALA A 49 -12.82 3.64 1.00
C ALA A 49 -13.97 3.63 2.01
N GLY A 50 -14.28 2.45 2.54
CA GLY A 50 -15.18 2.28 3.68
C GLY A 50 -14.46 2.47 5.01
N THR A 51 -15.23 2.62 6.08
CA THR A 51 -14.73 2.66 7.45
C THR A 51 -14.79 1.30 8.15
N GLU A 52 -15.48 0.32 7.57
CA GLU A 52 -15.69 -1.03 8.11
C GLU A 52 -15.87 -2.06 6.98
N ALA A 53 -15.85 -3.35 7.30
CA ALA A 53 -16.01 -4.42 6.31
C ALA A 53 -17.35 -4.29 5.54
N GLY A 54 -17.31 -4.50 4.23
CA GLY A 54 -18.47 -4.32 3.33
C GLY A 54 -18.76 -2.87 2.95
N GLY A 55 -18.08 -1.89 3.56
CA GLY A 55 -18.08 -0.49 3.12
C GLY A 55 -17.08 -0.21 1.99
N GLY A 56 -17.22 0.96 1.37
CA GLY A 56 -16.32 1.43 0.32
C GLY A 56 -16.62 0.86 -1.06
N ALA A 57 -15.70 1.11 -1.99
CA ALA A 57 -15.84 0.61 -3.36
C ALA A 57 -15.52 -0.89 -3.49
N THR A 58 -16.20 -1.52 -4.44
CA THR A 58 -15.87 -2.86 -4.93
C THR A 58 -14.94 -2.75 -6.12
N ILE A 59 -13.83 -3.50 -6.08
CA ILE A 59 -12.83 -3.58 -7.13
C ILE A 59 -12.71 -5.02 -7.65
N ARG A 60 -12.34 -5.13 -8.93
CA ARG A 60 -12.02 -6.41 -9.58
C ARG A 60 -10.55 -6.45 -9.98
N PRO A 61 -9.96 -7.66 -10.11
CA PRO A 61 -8.61 -7.80 -10.64
C PRO A 61 -8.42 -7.03 -11.96
N GLY A 62 -7.31 -6.32 -12.10
CA GLY A 62 -6.97 -5.47 -13.24
C GLY A 62 -7.47 -4.02 -13.13
N GLN A 63 -8.33 -3.69 -12.17
CA GLN A 63 -8.80 -2.32 -11.95
C GLN A 63 -7.95 -1.62 -10.90
N ALA A 64 -7.24 -0.56 -11.29
CA ALA A 64 -6.57 0.31 -10.33
C ALA A 64 -7.52 1.40 -9.84
N VAL A 65 -7.45 1.69 -8.55
CA VAL A 65 -8.22 2.77 -7.92
C VAL A 65 -7.31 3.67 -7.10
N LEU A 66 -7.67 4.93 -6.97
CA LEU A 66 -7.12 5.84 -5.97
C LEU A 66 -8.14 5.95 -4.84
N ALA A 67 -7.93 5.18 -3.77
CA ALA A 67 -8.86 5.10 -2.65
C ALA A 67 -8.63 6.26 -1.67
N SER A 68 -9.64 7.11 -1.48
CA SER A 68 -9.67 8.10 -0.41
C SER A 68 -9.89 7.41 0.93
N LEU A 69 -8.94 7.55 1.84
CA LEU A 69 -8.91 6.95 3.17
C LEU A 69 -9.59 7.84 4.21
N HIS A 70 -9.84 7.25 5.37
CA HIS A 70 -10.40 7.94 6.53
C HIS A 70 -9.38 8.01 7.67
N PRO A 71 -9.49 9.03 8.56
CA PRO A 71 -8.77 9.04 9.82
C PRO A 71 -9.03 7.76 10.62
N ALA A 72 -7.98 7.17 11.18
CA ALA A 72 -8.03 5.86 11.83
C ALA A 72 -9.02 5.80 13.00
N GLN A 73 -9.24 6.92 13.70
CA GLN A 73 -10.23 7.03 14.78
C GLN A 73 -11.68 6.81 14.34
N HIS A 74 -11.97 6.89 13.02
CA HIS A 74 -13.30 6.62 12.47
C HIS A 74 -13.45 5.18 11.94
N LEU A 75 -12.39 4.37 12.00
CA LEU A 75 -12.39 3.03 11.44
C LEU A 75 -12.84 1.97 12.45
N LYS A 76 -13.59 0.99 11.95
CA LYS A 76 -13.91 -0.26 12.62
C LYS A 76 -13.33 -1.42 11.82
N LEU A 77 -12.01 -1.56 11.91
CA LEU A 77 -11.26 -2.62 11.22
C LEU A 77 -11.33 -3.91 12.03
N THR A 78 -11.79 -4.99 11.41
CA THR A 78 -11.95 -6.31 12.04
C THR A 78 -11.52 -7.41 11.06
N PRO A 79 -10.51 -8.22 11.41
CA PRO A 79 -9.68 -8.14 12.62
C PRO A 79 -8.90 -6.83 12.75
N ALA A 80 -8.54 -6.47 13.98
CA ALA A 80 -7.70 -5.31 14.23
C ALA A 80 -6.37 -5.46 13.46
N PRO A 81 -5.92 -4.42 12.74
CA PRO A 81 -4.68 -4.50 11.97
C PRO A 81 -3.47 -4.61 12.91
N GLU A 82 -2.43 -5.31 12.47
CA GLU A 82 -1.19 -5.45 13.25
C GLU A 82 -0.52 -4.08 13.49
N LYS A 83 -0.64 -3.17 12.52
CA LYS A 83 -0.12 -1.81 12.62
C LYS A 83 -1.20 -0.80 12.29
N VAL A 84 -1.21 0.23 13.12
CA VAL A 84 -2.04 1.42 12.96
C VAL A 84 -1.18 2.60 12.52
N GLY A 85 -1.85 3.60 11.98
CA GLY A 85 -1.29 4.89 11.60
C GLY A 85 -2.45 5.86 11.41
N PRO A 86 -2.22 7.07 10.87
CA PRO A 86 -3.25 8.10 10.92
C PRO A 86 -4.42 7.82 9.99
N ASN A 87 -4.22 7.11 8.88
CA ASN A 87 -5.27 6.83 7.90
C ASN A 87 -5.39 5.34 7.53
N GLY A 88 -6.59 4.95 7.09
CA GLY A 88 -6.92 3.61 6.62
C GLY A 88 -8.32 3.54 5.99
N GLY A 89 -8.76 2.33 5.66
CA GLY A 89 -10.08 2.10 5.10
C GLY A 89 -10.24 0.71 4.51
N THR A 90 -11.44 0.43 4.00
CA THR A 90 -11.79 -0.86 3.40
C THR A 90 -12.24 -0.73 1.95
N LEU A 91 -11.95 -1.76 1.15
CA LEU A 91 -12.51 -2.00 -0.17
C LEU A 91 -13.00 -3.46 -0.22
N THR A 92 -13.82 -3.79 -1.21
CA THR A 92 -14.18 -5.19 -1.50
C THR A 92 -13.46 -5.65 -2.76
N LEU A 93 -12.62 -6.68 -2.66
CA LEU A 93 -12.01 -7.35 -3.81
C LEU A 93 -12.85 -8.57 -4.20
N VAL A 94 -13.33 -8.61 -5.45
CA VAL A 94 -14.09 -9.75 -5.99
C VAL A 94 -13.18 -10.63 -6.82
N VAL A 95 -12.93 -11.85 -6.34
CA VAL A 95 -12.12 -12.87 -7.01
C VAL A 95 -13.05 -13.87 -7.68
N THR A 96 -12.93 -14.10 -8.98
CA THR A 96 -13.79 -15.07 -9.70
C THR A 96 -13.08 -16.38 -10.01
N GLU A 97 -11.76 -16.40 -9.93
CA GLU A 97 -10.93 -17.56 -10.24
C GLU A 97 -9.93 -17.82 -9.12
N ALA A 98 -9.65 -19.09 -8.84
CA ALA A 98 -8.53 -19.44 -7.98
C ALA A 98 -7.20 -19.02 -8.63
N GLY A 99 -6.21 -18.67 -7.80
CA GLY A 99 -4.87 -18.30 -8.26
C GLY A 99 -4.07 -17.53 -7.22
N THR A 100 -2.85 -17.16 -7.60
CA THR A 100 -2.05 -16.19 -6.85
C THR A 100 -2.40 -14.79 -7.32
N TYR A 101 -2.75 -13.93 -6.39
CA TYR A 101 -3.08 -12.53 -6.64
C TYR A 101 -2.08 -11.63 -5.95
N ARG A 102 -1.67 -10.58 -6.68
CA ARG A 102 -0.84 -9.50 -6.16
C ARG A 102 -1.68 -8.27 -5.91
N VAL A 103 -1.57 -7.71 -4.72
CA VAL A 103 -2.08 -6.38 -4.36
C VAL A 103 -0.91 -5.40 -4.36
N ALA A 104 -0.88 -4.51 -5.34
CA ALA A 104 0.05 -3.39 -5.43
C ALA A 104 -0.56 -2.15 -4.76
N VAL A 105 0.25 -1.45 -3.95
CA VAL A 105 -0.13 -0.20 -3.29
C VAL A 105 0.91 0.90 -3.50
N GLY A 106 0.44 2.14 -3.68
CA GLY A 106 1.28 3.28 -4.06
C GLY A 106 1.87 4.04 -2.88
N GLN A 107 1.40 3.76 -1.67
CA GLN A 107 1.80 4.46 -0.45
C GLN A 107 2.19 3.46 0.64
N ARG A 108 2.78 3.97 1.73
CA ARG A 108 2.93 3.19 2.96
C ARG A 108 1.53 2.79 3.43
N ALA A 109 1.24 1.50 3.40
CA ALA A 109 0.03 0.93 3.96
C ALA A 109 0.28 -0.56 4.26
N TRP A 110 -0.38 -1.05 5.31
CA TRP A 110 -0.59 -2.46 5.53
C TRP A 110 -1.79 -2.92 4.70
N VAL A 111 -1.72 -4.15 4.22
CA VAL A 111 -2.72 -4.73 3.32
C VAL A 111 -3.10 -6.07 3.92
N ASP A 112 -4.32 -6.15 4.43
CA ASP A 112 -4.91 -7.40 4.89
C ASP A 112 -6.03 -7.78 3.92
N LEU A 113 -6.05 -9.04 3.45
CA LEU A 113 -7.20 -9.61 2.77
C LEU A 113 -7.98 -10.48 3.75
N ILE A 114 -9.21 -10.11 4.04
CA ILE A 114 -10.02 -10.76 5.06
C ILE A 114 -11.18 -11.48 4.39
N ARG A 115 -11.40 -12.73 4.77
CA ARG A 115 -12.54 -13.56 4.36
C ARG A 115 -13.03 -14.34 5.58
N ASP A 116 -14.34 -14.40 5.76
CA ASP A 116 -14.99 -15.12 6.86
C ASP A 116 -14.40 -14.74 8.24
N GLY A 117 -14.11 -13.45 8.42
CA GLY A 117 -13.53 -12.87 9.64
C GLY A 117 -12.06 -13.21 9.90
N LYS A 118 -11.37 -13.87 8.95
CA LYS A 118 -9.97 -14.29 9.09
C LYS A 118 -9.08 -13.58 8.08
N VAL A 119 -7.91 -13.13 8.53
CA VAL A 119 -6.85 -12.60 7.67
C VAL A 119 -6.28 -13.75 6.83
N THR A 120 -6.20 -13.54 5.53
CA THR A 120 -5.53 -14.42 4.57
C THR A 120 -4.02 -14.17 4.66
N SER A 121 -3.24 -15.21 4.88
CA SER A 121 -1.78 -15.10 4.91
C SER A 121 -1.24 -14.67 3.54
N SER A 122 -0.33 -13.70 3.54
CA SER A 122 0.43 -13.35 2.35
C SER A 122 1.47 -14.42 2.03
N SER A 123 1.66 -14.72 0.75
CA SER A 123 2.64 -15.68 0.24
C SER A 123 3.97 -15.03 -0.15
N ALA A 124 3.98 -13.73 -0.48
CA ALA A 124 5.19 -12.99 -0.78
C ALA A 124 5.02 -11.47 -0.56
N HIS A 125 6.14 -10.77 -0.43
CA HIS A 125 6.22 -9.31 -0.37
C HIS A 125 7.36 -8.80 -1.25
N GLY A 126 7.15 -7.65 -1.88
CA GLY A 126 8.19 -7.00 -2.68
C GLY A 126 7.94 -5.52 -2.90
N HIS A 127 8.93 -4.84 -3.46
CA HIS A 127 8.77 -3.48 -3.99
C HIS A 127 8.22 -3.51 -5.40
N GLY A 128 7.52 -2.44 -5.78
CA GLY A 128 7.11 -2.26 -7.17
C GLY A 128 8.31 -2.08 -8.10
N PRO A 129 8.13 -2.30 -9.41
CA PRO A 129 9.16 -1.99 -10.39
C PRO A 129 9.57 -0.51 -10.30
N LYS A 130 10.85 -0.22 -10.52
CA LYS A 130 11.41 1.14 -10.37
C LYS A 130 10.60 2.16 -11.20
N CYS A 131 10.37 3.33 -10.61
CA CYS A 131 9.70 4.48 -11.23
C CYS A 131 8.20 4.27 -11.57
N THR A 132 7.58 3.14 -11.21
CA THR A 132 6.13 2.93 -11.44
C THR A 132 5.22 3.68 -10.47
N GLY A 133 5.78 4.19 -9.37
CA GLY A 133 4.98 4.70 -8.24
C GLY A 133 4.34 3.59 -7.39
N ILE A 134 4.56 2.31 -7.72
CA ILE A 134 4.15 1.20 -6.84
C ILE A 134 5.18 1.08 -5.73
N ARG A 135 4.72 1.23 -4.49
CA ARG A 135 5.58 1.20 -3.32
C ARG A 135 5.81 -0.19 -2.78
N LYS A 136 4.72 -0.96 -2.66
CA LYS A 136 4.70 -2.31 -2.10
C LYS A 136 3.79 -3.20 -2.93
N MET A 137 4.17 -4.46 -3.05
CA MET A 137 3.37 -5.53 -3.61
C MET A 137 3.26 -6.64 -2.56
N VAL A 138 2.05 -7.18 -2.39
CA VAL A 138 1.77 -8.28 -1.47
C VAL A 138 1.01 -9.35 -2.23
N ASP A 139 1.50 -10.58 -2.19
CA ASP A 139 0.90 -11.69 -2.90
C ASP A 139 0.09 -12.57 -1.96
N PHE A 140 -1.00 -13.14 -2.45
CA PHE A 140 -1.93 -13.99 -1.72
C PHE A 140 -2.41 -15.14 -2.61
N VAL A 141 -2.54 -16.34 -2.05
CA VAL A 141 -3.22 -17.45 -2.74
C VAL A 141 -4.72 -17.35 -2.42
N LEU A 142 -5.54 -17.09 -3.42
CA LEU A 142 -6.97 -16.81 -3.25
C LEU A 142 -7.85 -17.84 -4.00
N SER A 143 -9.03 -18.07 -3.44
CA SER A 143 -10.12 -18.84 -4.05
C SER A 143 -11.26 -17.90 -4.45
N PRO A 144 -12.18 -18.32 -5.34
CA PRO A 144 -13.30 -17.48 -5.75
C PRO A 144 -14.16 -16.96 -4.58
N GLY A 145 -14.49 -15.68 -4.66
CA GLY A 145 -15.49 -14.93 -3.91
C GLY A 145 -14.96 -13.59 -3.39
N ASN A 146 -15.58 -13.04 -2.35
CA ASN A 146 -15.37 -11.66 -1.93
C ASN A 146 -14.42 -11.59 -0.73
N TYR A 147 -13.47 -10.67 -0.79
CA TYR A 147 -12.52 -10.38 0.26
C TYR A 147 -12.64 -8.91 0.67
N THR A 148 -12.64 -8.63 1.97
CA THR A 148 -12.39 -7.27 2.45
C THR A 148 -10.91 -7.00 2.30
N LEU A 149 -10.56 -6.02 1.45
CA LEU A 149 -9.22 -5.47 1.39
C LEU A 149 -9.16 -4.34 2.41
N GLN A 150 -8.48 -4.60 3.52
CA GLN A 150 -8.29 -3.65 4.61
C GLN A 150 -6.93 -2.97 4.48
N LEU A 151 -6.96 -1.64 4.47
CA LEU A 151 -5.79 -0.77 4.48
C LEU A 151 -5.66 -0.10 5.84
N SER A 152 -4.46 -0.12 6.40
CA SER A 152 -4.15 0.60 7.64
C SER A 152 -2.74 1.17 7.63
N GLY A 153 -2.45 2.07 8.56
CA GLY A 153 -1.08 2.54 8.77
C GLY A 153 -0.57 3.49 7.69
N SER A 154 -1.46 4.14 6.94
CA SER A 154 -1.04 5.11 5.93
C SER A 154 -0.91 6.50 6.51
N GLU A 155 0.21 7.16 6.18
CA GLU A 155 0.37 8.61 6.39
C GLU A 155 -0.45 9.41 5.37
N ALA A 156 -0.69 8.83 4.19
CA ALA A 156 -1.42 9.48 3.12
C ALA A 156 -2.94 9.38 3.32
N GLU A 157 -3.67 10.40 2.90
CA GLU A 157 -5.14 10.42 2.87
C GLU A 157 -5.71 9.66 1.67
N SER A 158 -4.86 9.27 0.71
CA SER A 158 -5.28 8.45 -0.44
C SER A 158 -4.21 7.45 -0.82
N VAL A 159 -4.63 6.25 -1.23
CA VAL A 159 -3.72 5.17 -1.63
C VAL A 159 -4.17 4.59 -2.97
N ALA A 160 -3.25 4.58 -3.94
CA ALA A 160 -3.46 3.83 -5.16
C ALA A 160 -3.39 2.33 -4.86
N VAL A 161 -4.36 1.55 -5.35
CA VAL A 161 -4.48 0.11 -5.14
C VAL A 161 -4.80 -0.57 -6.47
N LEU A 162 -4.11 -1.68 -6.75
CA LEU A 162 -4.42 -2.57 -7.86
C LEU A 162 -4.28 -4.02 -7.38
N ALA A 163 -5.30 -4.85 -7.62
CA ALA A 163 -5.19 -6.29 -7.47
C ALA A 163 -5.08 -6.94 -8.85
N VAL A 164 -4.19 -7.91 -9.05
CA VAL A 164 -4.03 -8.64 -10.32
C VAL A 164 -3.73 -10.11 -10.06
N LYS A 165 -4.21 -11.01 -10.92
CA LYS A 165 -3.84 -12.42 -10.89
C LYS A 165 -2.47 -12.58 -11.57
N ILE A 166 -1.54 -13.28 -10.93
CA ILE A 166 -0.16 -13.48 -11.41
C ILE A 166 0.20 -14.94 -11.67
N ALA A 167 -0.60 -15.89 -11.16
CA ALA A 167 -0.48 -17.32 -11.43
C ALA A 167 -1.84 -18.02 -11.21
#